data_AF-A0A0L0C2G9-F1
#
_entry.id   AF-A0A0L0C2G9-F1
#
_cell.length_a   1.000
_cell.length_b   1.000
_cell.length_c   1.000
_cell.angle_alpha   90.00
_cell.angle_beta   90.00
_cell.angle_gamma   90.00
#
_symmetry.space_group_name_H-M   'P 1'
#
loop_
_entity.id
_entity.type
_entity.pdbx_description
1 polymer ?
#
loop_
_entity_poly.entity_id
_entity_poly.type
_entity_poly.pdbx_seq_one_letter_code
_entity_poly.pdbx_strand_id
1 'polypeptide(L)'
;MKSVIFFTILAFALACVLACDPDGNNQPECTAKNVNVPVRNFWDPTHYWLCKSAGAVAESVRCPDAEGFDSAKGACVPFIVCLTILAFAVAFVSACDPDGDNKPECNTRNVNVPTRNSWDPTHFWLCSSAGADAESKPCPIGEGFDATKGACVAWSEWKWTNPCPENESN
;
A
#
# COMPACT_ATOMS: atom_id res chain seq x y z
N MET A 1 4.81 -9.63 45.15
CA MET A 1 5.70 -10.09 44.05
C MET A 1 5.23 -9.61 42.67
N LYS A 2 3.94 -9.69 42.31
CA LYS A 2 3.42 -9.23 41.01
C LYS A 2 3.50 -7.71 40.78
N SER A 3 3.29 -6.91 41.83
CA SER A 3 3.36 -5.44 41.73
C SER A 3 4.78 -4.93 41.46
N VAL A 4 5.80 -5.58 42.00
CA VAL A 4 7.21 -5.19 41.81
C VAL A 4 7.63 -5.40 40.34
N ILE A 5 7.19 -6.50 39.72
CA ILE A 5 7.45 -6.79 38.30
C ILE A 5 6.79 -5.73 37.41
N PHE A 6 5.57 -5.30 37.73
CA PHE A 6 4.85 -4.28 36.97
C PHE A 6 5.55 -2.91 37.05
N PHE A 7 6.02 -2.51 38.23
CA PHE A 7 6.79 -1.28 38.39
C PHE A 7 8.16 -1.33 37.71
N THR A 8 8.83 -2.48 37.67
CA THR A 8 10.09 -2.64 36.92
C THR A 8 9.88 -2.57 35.41
N ILE A 9 8.80 -3.16 34.88
CA ILE A 9 8.48 -3.10 33.45
C ILE A 9 8.08 -1.68 33.06
N LEU A 10 7.28 -1.00 33.89
CA LEU A 10 6.90 0.39 33.68
C LEU A 10 8.10 1.34 33.75
N ALA A 11 9.04 1.11 34.69
CA ALA A 11 10.28 1.88 34.78
C ALA A 11 11.20 1.64 33.56
N PHE A 12 11.28 0.41 33.05
CA PHE A 12 12.03 0.10 31.82
C PHE A 12 11.39 0.75 30.59
N ALA A 13 10.06 0.70 30.49
CA ALA A 13 9.32 1.34 29.41
C ALA A 13 9.47 2.88 29.44
N LEU A 14 9.40 3.49 30.62
CA LEU A 14 9.58 4.94 30.78
C LEU A 14 11.03 5.38 30.48
N ALA A 15 12.02 4.55 30.83
CA ALA A 15 13.43 4.79 30.48
C ALA A 15 13.69 4.68 28.96
N CYS A 16 13.03 3.75 28.27
CA CYS A 16 13.11 3.66 26.80
C CYS A 16 12.48 4.89 26.11
N VAL A 17 11.42 5.47 26.69
CA VAL A 17 10.76 6.67 26.14
C VAL A 17 11.58 7.95 26.42
N LEU A 18 12.21 8.06 27.59
CA LEU A 18 13.10 9.19 27.93
C LEU A 18 14.46 9.16 27.22
N ALA A 19 14.87 8.00 26.70
CA ALA A 19 16.08 7.86 25.86
C ALA A 19 15.83 8.20 24.38
N CYS A 20 14.57 8.23 23.94
CA CYS A 20 14.23 8.75 22.63
C CYS A 20 14.15 10.27 22.73
N ASP A 21 15.29 10.93 22.55
CA ASP A 21 15.32 12.36 22.24
C ASP A 21 14.55 12.55 20.91
N PRO A 22 13.34 13.14 20.91
CA PRO A 22 12.57 13.34 19.69
C PRO A 22 13.27 14.33 18.75
N ASP A 23 14.15 15.16 19.31
CA ASP A 23 15.04 16.08 18.61
C ASP A 23 16.45 15.47 18.47
N GLY A 24 16.61 14.16 18.69
CA GLY A 24 17.88 13.47 18.54
C GLY A 24 18.12 13.09 17.08
N ASN A 25 19.32 13.35 16.58
CA ASN A 25 19.79 12.80 15.29
C ASN A 25 20.14 11.29 15.36
N ASN A 26 19.87 10.64 16.50
CA ASN A 26 20.21 9.26 16.82
C ASN A 26 21.71 8.94 16.74
N GLN A 27 22.57 9.93 17.03
CA GLN A 27 24.01 9.70 17.15
C GLN A 27 24.29 8.76 18.33
N PRO A 28 24.89 7.58 18.09
CA PRO A 28 25.11 6.60 19.15
C PRO A 28 26.36 6.95 19.98
N GLU A 29 26.33 6.59 21.26
CA GLU A 29 27.56 6.45 22.04
C GLU A 29 28.35 5.23 21.54
N CYS A 30 29.64 5.40 21.23
CA CYS A 30 30.46 4.31 20.74
C CYS A 30 30.93 3.41 21.88
N THR A 31 30.51 2.15 21.84
CA THR A 31 30.91 1.09 22.76
C THR A 31 31.54 -0.06 21.96
N ALA A 32 32.11 -1.05 22.63
CA ALA A 32 32.66 -2.22 21.93
C ALA A 32 31.59 -3.02 21.14
N LYS A 33 30.29 -2.79 21.38
CA LYS A 33 29.19 -3.54 20.76
C LYS A 33 28.74 -2.99 19.40
N ASN A 34 29.01 -1.72 19.11
CA ASN A 34 28.53 -1.03 17.90
C ASN A 34 29.67 -0.45 17.03
N VAL A 35 30.92 -0.85 17.28
CA VAL A 35 32.03 -0.54 16.38
C VAL A 35 31.76 -1.17 15.01
N ASN A 36 31.93 -0.37 13.94
CA ASN A 36 31.64 -0.73 12.55
C ASN A 36 30.19 -1.17 12.28
N VAL A 37 29.26 -0.86 13.18
CA VAL A 37 27.83 -1.08 12.96
C VAL A 37 27.20 0.25 12.54
N PRO A 38 26.70 0.38 11.31
CA PRO A 38 26.12 1.63 10.84
C PRO A 38 24.74 1.86 11.50
N VAL A 39 24.53 3.07 12.01
CA VAL A 39 23.29 3.49 12.67
C VAL A 39 22.67 4.63 11.87
N ARG A 40 21.36 4.56 11.61
CA ARG A 40 20.67 5.59 10.83
C ARG A 40 20.76 6.96 11.49
N ASN A 41 21.15 7.98 10.72
CA ASN A 41 20.97 9.36 11.11
C ASN A 41 19.51 9.76 10.91
N PHE A 42 18.86 10.27 11.95
CA PHE A 42 17.44 10.61 11.89
C PHE A 42 17.14 11.88 11.11
N TRP A 43 18.09 12.82 11.08
CA TRP A 43 17.91 14.11 10.45
C TRP A 43 18.34 14.15 9.00
N ASP A 44 19.26 13.27 8.61
CA ASP A 44 19.76 13.20 7.26
C ASP A 44 19.77 11.76 6.73
N PRO A 45 18.83 11.39 5.85
CA PRO A 45 18.78 10.05 5.28
C PRO A 45 19.95 9.75 4.33
N THR A 46 20.74 10.74 3.92
CA THR A 46 21.94 10.55 3.09
C THR A 46 23.18 10.25 3.92
N HIS A 47 23.07 10.26 5.26
CA HIS A 47 24.16 9.93 6.16
C HIS A 47 23.78 8.80 7.12
N TYR A 48 24.80 8.14 7.66
CA TYR A 48 24.67 7.23 8.79
C TYR A 48 25.80 7.48 9.80
N TRP A 49 25.57 7.13 11.05
CA TRP A 49 26.57 7.18 12.10
C TRP A 49 27.43 5.92 12.10
N LEU A 50 28.76 6.08 12.21
CA LEU A 50 29.70 4.98 12.30
C LEU A 50 30.69 5.20 13.45
N CYS A 51 30.75 4.21 14.35
CA CYS A 51 31.75 4.15 15.39
C CYS A 51 33.00 3.42 14.88
N LYS A 52 34.13 4.13 14.76
CA LYS A 52 35.42 3.50 14.38
C LYS A 52 36.11 2.78 15.53
N SER A 53 35.89 3.22 16.77
CA SER A 53 36.43 2.61 17.98
C SER A 53 35.53 2.88 19.18
N ALA A 54 35.63 2.03 20.22
CA ALA A 54 34.90 2.21 21.46
C ALA A 54 35.41 3.45 22.22
N GLY A 55 34.48 4.24 22.77
CA GLY A 55 34.77 5.51 23.46
C GLY A 55 35.06 6.69 22.54
N ALA A 56 35.07 6.50 21.22
CA ALA A 56 35.16 7.59 20.26
C ALA A 56 33.80 8.28 20.03
N VAL A 57 33.83 9.43 19.37
CA VAL A 57 32.62 10.09 18.86
C VAL A 57 32.22 9.42 17.55
N ALA A 58 30.94 9.10 17.39
CA ALA A 58 30.43 8.52 16.14
C ALA A 58 30.56 9.51 14.98
N GLU A 59 31.10 9.05 13.86
CA GLU A 59 31.28 9.88 12.67
C GLU A 59 30.04 9.83 11.77
N SER A 60 29.70 10.98 11.18
CA SER A 60 28.67 11.05 10.14
C SER A 60 29.28 10.68 8.80
N VAL A 61 28.87 9.55 8.23
CA VAL A 61 29.35 9.05 6.95
C VAL A 61 28.29 9.25 5.89
N ARG A 62 28.65 9.94 4.81
CA ARG A 62 27.76 10.20 3.67
C ARG A 62 27.67 8.98 2.77
N CYS A 63 26.45 8.62 2.38
CA CYS A 63 26.21 7.66 1.31
C CYS A 63 26.67 8.22 -0.06
N PRO A 64 26.92 7.35 -1.05
CA PRO A 64 27.13 7.77 -2.43
C PRO A 64 26.01 8.68 -2.96
N ASP A 65 26.30 9.46 -4.00
CA ASP A 65 25.32 10.37 -4.58
C ASP A 65 24.07 9.61 -5.07
N ALA A 66 22.90 10.21 -4.85
CA ALA A 66 21.58 9.64 -5.14
C ALA A 66 21.22 8.36 -4.33
N GLU A 67 21.90 8.11 -3.21
CA GLU A 67 21.57 7.05 -2.28
C GLU A 67 21.18 7.58 -0.89
N GLY A 68 20.38 6.80 -0.17
CA GLY A 68 20.06 7.00 1.24
C GLY A 68 20.31 5.74 2.07
N PHE A 69 20.54 5.89 3.37
CA PHE A 69 20.82 4.77 4.26
C PHE A 69 19.54 4.03 4.67
N ASP A 70 19.49 2.73 4.38
CA ASP A 70 18.44 1.81 4.79
C ASP A 70 18.91 1.03 6.03
N SER A 71 18.32 1.32 7.19
CA SER A 71 18.66 0.67 8.46
C SER A 71 18.27 -0.80 8.53
N ALA A 72 17.28 -1.24 7.74
CA ALA A 72 16.90 -2.65 7.71
C ALA A 72 17.92 -3.48 6.94
N LYS A 73 18.56 -2.89 5.93
CA LYS A 73 19.63 -3.52 5.15
C LYS A 73 21.03 -3.25 5.70
N GLY A 74 21.19 -2.23 6.53
CA GLY A 74 22.48 -1.77 7.03
C GLY A 74 23.39 -1.21 5.92
N ALA A 75 22.80 -0.65 4.86
CA ALA A 75 23.53 -0.24 3.66
C ALA A 75 22.91 1.01 3.00
N CYS A 76 23.70 1.72 2.21
CA CYS A 76 23.20 2.75 1.31
C CYS A 76 22.47 2.09 0.13
N VAL A 77 21.30 2.64 -0.21
CA VAL A 77 20.47 2.15 -1.31
C VAL A 77 20.06 3.30 -2.22
N PRO A 78 19.97 3.08 -3.55
CA PRO A 78 19.51 4.09 -4.47
C PRO A 78 18.07 4.55 -4.17
N PHE A 79 17.82 5.86 -4.16
CA PHE A 79 16.46 6.40 -3.96
C PHE A 79 15.46 5.88 -4.99
N ILE A 80 15.93 5.54 -6.20
CA ILE A 80 15.08 5.00 -7.27
C ILE A 80 14.41 3.68 -6.88
N VAL A 81 15.03 2.86 -6.02
CA VAL A 81 14.45 1.60 -5.54
C VAL A 81 13.26 1.86 -4.61
N CYS A 82 13.32 2.93 -3.81
CA CYS A 82 12.21 3.32 -2.95
C CYS A 82 11.04 3.88 -3.79
N LEU A 83 11.35 4.68 -4.81
CA LEU A 83 10.35 5.25 -5.72
C LEU A 83 9.63 4.19 -6.55
N THR A 84 10.32 3.14 -7.02
CA THR A 84 9.67 2.06 -7.78
C THR A 84 8.74 1.21 -6.91
N ILE A 85 9.12 0.95 -5.65
CA ILE A 85 8.26 0.24 -4.69
C ILE A 85 7.01 1.06 -4.38
N LEU A 86 7.16 2.37 -4.17
CA LEU A 86 6.02 3.26 -3.92
C LEU A 86 5.10 3.36 -5.15
N ALA A 87 5.64 3.52 -6.36
CA ALA A 87 4.86 3.56 -7.59
C ALA A 87 4.10 2.24 -7.83
N PHE A 88 4.75 1.11 -7.55
CA PHE A 88 4.11 -0.20 -7.60
C PHE A 88 2.97 -0.28 -6.58
N ALA A 89 3.20 0.10 -5.31
CA ALA A 89 2.17 0.09 -4.27
C ALA A 89 0.96 0.97 -4.62
N VAL A 90 1.16 2.17 -5.17
CA VAL A 90 0.07 3.07 -5.59
C VAL A 90 -0.78 2.46 -6.71
N ALA A 91 -0.17 1.70 -7.63
CA ALA A 91 -0.90 1.03 -8.71
C ALA A 91 -1.84 -0.09 -8.24
N PHE A 92 -1.68 -0.63 -7.01
CA PHE A 92 -2.58 -1.66 -6.46
C PHE A 92 -3.80 -1.08 -5.71
N VAL A 93 -3.89 0.23 -5.49
CA VAL A 93 -4.87 0.80 -4.55
C VAL A 93 -6.24 1.14 -5.18
N SER A 94 -6.43 1.12 -6.49
CA SER A 94 -7.77 1.33 -7.09
C SER A 94 -8.25 0.13 -7.89
N ALA A 95 -8.65 -0.93 -7.20
CA ALA A 95 -9.31 -2.07 -7.83
C ALA A 95 -10.74 -1.77 -8.31
N CYS A 96 -11.29 -0.61 -7.93
CA CYS A 96 -12.60 -0.15 -8.38
C CYS A 96 -12.54 1.35 -8.73
N ASP A 97 -12.98 1.69 -9.94
CA ASP A 97 -13.24 3.07 -10.35
C ASP A 97 -14.71 3.38 -10.04
N PRO A 98 -15.01 4.21 -9.02
CA PRO A 98 -16.39 4.49 -8.62
C PRO A 98 -17.15 5.24 -9.70
N ASP A 99 -16.48 5.99 -10.58
CA ASP A 99 -17.08 6.78 -11.65
C ASP A 99 -17.14 6.01 -12.99
N GLY A 100 -16.45 4.86 -13.08
CA GLY A 100 -16.39 4.03 -14.27
C GLY A 100 -17.69 3.26 -14.56
N ASP A 101 -18.02 3.11 -15.85
CA ASP A 101 -19.18 2.35 -16.34
C ASP A 101 -18.96 0.82 -16.32
N ASN A 102 -17.81 0.37 -15.81
CA ASN A 102 -17.37 -1.01 -15.76
C ASN A 102 -17.29 -1.69 -17.15
N LYS A 103 -16.96 -0.92 -18.20
CA LYS A 103 -16.66 -1.47 -19.52
C LYS A 103 -15.42 -2.38 -19.45
N PRO A 104 -15.55 -3.68 -19.78
CA PRO A 104 -14.44 -4.62 -19.67
C PRO A 104 -13.50 -4.54 -20.87
N GLU A 105 -12.24 -4.89 -20.65
CA GLU A 105 -11.35 -5.29 -21.74
C GLU A 105 -11.66 -6.73 -22.17
N CYS A 106 -11.94 -6.92 -23.46
CA CYS A 106 -12.32 -8.24 -23.97
C CYS A 106 -11.11 -9.16 -24.11
N ASN A 107 -11.18 -10.33 -23.50
CA ASN A 107 -10.17 -11.38 -23.54
C ASN A 107 -10.84 -12.75 -23.62
N THR A 108 -10.06 -13.82 -23.75
CA THR A 108 -10.61 -15.18 -23.96
C THR A 108 -11.49 -15.69 -22.81
N ARG A 109 -11.49 -15.05 -21.63
CA ARG A 109 -12.27 -15.47 -20.46
C ARG A 109 -13.64 -14.81 -20.38
N ASN A 110 -13.87 -13.66 -21.03
CA ASN A 110 -15.11 -12.90 -20.94
C ASN A 110 -15.86 -12.75 -22.27
N VAL A 111 -15.41 -13.42 -23.34
CA VAL A 111 -16.19 -13.53 -24.58
C VAL A 111 -17.54 -14.18 -24.28
N ASN A 112 -18.61 -13.56 -24.77
CA ASN A 112 -20.00 -13.95 -24.52
C ASN A 112 -20.42 -14.00 -23.04
N VAL A 113 -19.67 -13.34 -22.15
CA VAL A 113 -20.04 -13.20 -20.73
C VAL A 113 -20.60 -11.79 -20.52
N PRO A 114 -21.91 -11.65 -20.24
CA PRO A 114 -22.51 -10.34 -20.05
C PRO A 114 -22.01 -9.73 -18.74
N THR A 115 -21.54 -8.49 -18.82
CA THR A 115 -21.00 -7.72 -17.69
C THR A 115 -21.88 -6.51 -17.45
N ARG A 116 -22.21 -6.22 -16.19
CA ARG A 116 -23.07 -5.09 -15.85
C ARG A 116 -22.42 -3.76 -16.25
N ASN A 117 -23.20 -2.90 -16.91
CA ASN A 117 -22.88 -1.48 -16.99
C ASN A 117 -23.21 -0.81 -15.65
N SER A 118 -22.23 -0.11 -15.07
CA SER A 118 -22.40 0.46 -13.73
C SER A 118 -23.47 1.52 -13.64
N TRP A 119 -23.72 2.27 -14.73
CA TRP A 119 -24.52 3.49 -14.72
C TRP A 119 -25.77 3.42 -15.61
N ASP A 120 -25.86 2.42 -16.49
CA ASP A 120 -27.04 2.16 -17.28
C ASP A 120 -27.59 0.76 -17.00
N PRO A 121 -28.61 0.62 -16.14
CA PRO A 121 -29.22 -0.68 -15.87
C PRO A 121 -29.99 -1.25 -17.06
N THR A 122 -30.29 -0.45 -18.08
CA THR A 122 -30.97 -0.93 -19.30
C THR A 122 -30.02 -1.55 -20.31
N HIS A 123 -28.71 -1.49 -20.06
CA HIS A 123 -27.69 -2.08 -20.91
C HIS A 123 -26.70 -2.95 -20.13
N PHE A 124 -26.04 -3.85 -20.85
CA PHE A 124 -24.90 -4.61 -20.35
C PHE A 124 -23.79 -4.63 -21.40
N TRP A 125 -22.56 -4.82 -20.94
CA TRP A 125 -21.40 -4.98 -21.79
C TRP A 125 -21.27 -6.43 -22.25
N LEU A 126 -20.99 -6.62 -23.53
CA LEU A 126 -20.74 -7.93 -24.10
C LEU A 126 -19.52 -7.91 -25.03
N CYS A 127 -18.63 -8.88 -24.83
CA CYS A 127 -17.47 -9.09 -25.69
C CYS A 127 -17.80 -10.10 -26.78
N SER A 128 -17.80 -9.67 -28.04
CA SER A 128 -18.02 -10.53 -29.22
C SER A 128 -16.81 -11.42 -29.53
N SER A 129 -15.59 -10.95 -29.24
CA SER A 129 -14.34 -11.71 -29.38
C SER A 129 -13.23 -11.13 -28.50
N ALA A 130 -12.16 -11.90 -28.27
CA ALA A 130 -11.01 -11.43 -27.51
C ALA A 130 -10.26 -10.34 -28.29
N GLY A 131 -9.90 -9.25 -27.61
CA GLY A 131 -9.22 -8.09 -28.20
C GLY A 131 -10.14 -7.12 -28.95
N ALA A 132 -11.45 -7.39 -29.05
CA ALA A 132 -12.43 -6.43 -29.56
C ALA A 132 -12.86 -5.44 -28.48
N ASP A 133 -13.53 -4.36 -28.90
CA ASP A 133 -14.22 -3.46 -27.97
C ASP A 133 -15.48 -4.13 -27.42
N ALA A 134 -15.71 -3.99 -26.11
CA ALA A 134 -16.97 -4.40 -25.49
C ALA A 134 -18.12 -3.55 -26.04
N GLU A 135 -19.19 -4.22 -26.43
CA GLU A 135 -20.37 -3.61 -27.01
C GLU A 135 -21.45 -3.42 -25.93
N SER A 136 -22.11 -2.26 -25.92
CA SER A 136 -23.28 -2.02 -25.07
C SER A 136 -24.52 -2.67 -25.71
N LYS A 137 -25.14 -3.61 -25.01
CA LYS A 137 -26.32 -4.36 -25.46
C LYS A 137 -27.53 -4.01 -24.60
N PRO A 138 -28.67 -3.62 -25.21
CA PRO A 138 -29.87 -3.29 -24.46
C PRO A 138 -30.55 -4.54 -23.90
N CYS A 139 -31.14 -4.40 -22.72
CA CYS A 139 -32.15 -5.30 -22.21
C CYS A 139 -33.49 -5.07 -22.93
N PRO A 140 -34.41 -6.07 -22.89
CA PRO A 140 -35.79 -5.88 -23.31
C PRO A 140 -36.47 -4.70 -22.59
N ILE A 141 -37.47 -4.11 -23.24
CA ILE A 141 -38.24 -3.00 -22.67
C ILE A 141 -38.93 -3.46 -21.38
N GLY A 142 -38.74 -2.72 -20.29
CA GLY A 142 -39.32 -3.04 -18.98
C GLY A 142 -38.44 -3.93 -18.10
N GLU A 143 -37.20 -4.16 -18.51
CA GLU A 143 -36.20 -4.95 -17.77
C GLU A 143 -34.92 -4.16 -17.50
N GLY A 144 -34.20 -4.57 -16.45
CA GLY A 144 -32.86 -4.10 -16.12
C GLY A 144 -31.90 -5.28 -15.93
N PHE A 145 -30.62 -5.08 -16.25
CA PHE A 145 -29.60 -6.12 -16.11
C PHE A 145 -29.22 -6.35 -14.65
N ASP A 146 -29.32 -7.60 -14.20
CA ASP A 146 -28.91 -8.06 -12.88
C ASP A 146 -27.60 -8.87 -13.00
N ALA A 147 -26.53 -8.33 -12.39
CA ALA A 147 -25.20 -8.94 -12.45
C ALA A 147 -25.11 -10.29 -11.71
N THR A 148 -25.90 -10.47 -10.64
CA THR A 148 -25.90 -11.69 -9.84
C THR A 148 -26.57 -12.84 -10.59
N LYS A 149 -27.61 -12.54 -11.36
CA LYS A 149 -28.29 -13.50 -12.23
C LYS A 149 -27.64 -13.63 -13.61
N GLY A 150 -26.81 -12.65 -14.01
CA GLY A 150 -26.20 -12.59 -15.33
C GLY A 150 -27.22 -12.41 -16.46
N ALA A 151 -28.35 -11.76 -16.18
CA ALA A 151 -29.49 -11.67 -17.09
C ALA A 151 -30.31 -10.39 -16.89
N CYS A 152 -31.08 -10.01 -17.90
CA CYS A 152 -32.11 -8.98 -17.78
C CYS A 152 -33.29 -9.55 -16.97
N VAL A 153 -33.79 -8.75 -16.02
CA VAL A 153 -34.92 -9.11 -15.15
C VAL A 153 -35.93 -7.97 -15.11
N ALA A 154 -37.19 -8.30 -14.82
CA ALA A 154 -38.23 -7.28 -14.65
C ALA A 154 -37.84 -6.24 -13.59
N TRP A 155 -38.22 -4.98 -13.80
CA TRP A 155 -37.95 -3.89 -12.85
C TRP A 155 -38.43 -4.16 -11.42
N SER A 156 -39.50 -4.95 -11.25
CA SER A 156 -40.00 -5.36 -9.94
C SER A 156 -39.03 -6.24 -9.15
N GLU A 157 -38.12 -6.92 -9.84
CA GLU A 157 -37.10 -7.79 -9.25
C GLU A 157 -35.71 -7.13 -9.20
N TRP A 158 -35.46 -6.19 -10.09
CA TRP A 158 -34.17 -5.53 -10.23
C TRP A 158 -33.83 -4.68 -9.00
N LYS A 159 -32.55 -4.71 -8.61
CA LYS A 159 -32.01 -3.90 -7.51
C LYS A 159 -30.72 -3.23 -7.95
N TRP A 160 -30.55 -1.98 -7.53
CA TRP A 160 -29.28 -1.28 -7.70
C TRP A 160 -28.21 -1.88 -6.78
N THR A 161 -27.02 -2.10 -7.33
CA THR A 161 -25.83 -2.52 -6.60
C THR A 161 -24.76 -1.44 -6.78
N ASN A 162 -24.13 -1.04 -5.67
CA ASN A 162 -23.06 -0.06 -5.68
C ASN A 162 -21.89 -0.57 -6.57
N PRO A 163 -21.39 0.21 -7.55
CA PRO A 163 -20.27 -0.18 -8.39
C PRO A 163 -19.02 -0.60 -7.60
N CYS A 164 -18.77 0.07 -6.47
CA CYS A 164 -17.71 -0.31 -5.55
C CYS A 164 -18.32 -0.84 -4.25
N PRO A 165 -17.85 -1.99 -3.73
CA PRO A 165 -18.23 -2.42 -2.40
C PRO A 165 -17.78 -1.35 -1.41
N GLU A 166 -18.68 -0.95 -0.51
CA GLU A 166 -18.28 -0.16 0.65
C GLU A 166 -17.31 -1.04 1.43
N ASN A 167 -16.09 -0.55 1.66
CA ASN A 167 -15.13 -1.24 2.50
C ASN A 167 -15.83 -1.49 3.84
N GLU A 168 -16.15 -2.74 4.16
CA GLU A 168 -16.59 -3.09 5.51
C GLU A 168 -15.39 -2.89 6.44
N SER A 169 -15.23 -1.66 6.91
CA SER A 169 -14.32 -1.33 7.99
C SER A 169 -14.90 -1.91 9.27
N ASN A 170 -14.41 -3.10 9.63
CA ASN A 170 -14.62 -3.73 10.93
C ASN A 170 -13.26 -3.99 11.58
#